data_AF-A0A0F9FCX7-F1
#
_entry.id   AF-A0A0F9FCX7-F1
#
_cell.length_a   1.000
_cell.length_b   1.000
_cell.length_c   1.000
_cell.angle_alpha   90.00
_cell.angle_beta   90.00
_cell.angle_gamma   90.00
#
_symmetry.space_group_name_H-M   'P 1'
#
loop_
_entity.id
_entity.type
_entity.pdbx_description
1 polymer ?
#
loop_
_entity_poly.entity_id
_entity_poly.type
_entity_poly.pdbx_seq_one_letter_code
_entity_poly.pdbx_strand_id
1 'polypeptide(L)'
;PAYTLVRKMGMSCVTGHFHASGVKYLVNPLRRMFGMDVGSLIDDKAMAFAYGQRIKIRSVLSVGVILDGVPQVIPMPVGHGEKYHDSRF
;
A
#
# COMPACT_ATOMS: atom_id res chain seq x y z
N PRO A 1 -3.34 -8.12 5.13
CA PRO A 1 -3.26 -7.36 3.87
C PRO A 1 -4.16 -7.97 2.78
N ALA A 2 -4.52 -7.20 1.76
CA ALA A 2 -5.52 -7.48 0.72
C ALA A 2 -5.49 -8.92 0.19
N TYR A 3 -4.28 -9.48 0.00
CA TYR A 3 -4.10 -10.86 -0.47
C TYR A 3 -4.80 -11.92 0.40
N THR A 4 -4.80 -11.76 1.72
CA THR A 4 -5.52 -12.67 2.62
C THR A 4 -7.03 -12.55 2.44
N LEU A 5 -7.54 -11.33 2.18
CA LEU A 5 -8.96 -11.09 1.92
C LEU A 5 -9.40 -11.73 0.60
N VAL A 6 -8.57 -11.65 -0.44
CA VAL A 6 -8.79 -12.34 -1.71
C VAL A 6 -9.00 -13.84 -1.52
N ARG A 7 -8.19 -14.49 -0.67
CA ARG A 7 -8.30 -15.92 -0.37
C ARG A 7 -9.58 -16.28 0.39
N LYS A 8 -10.07 -15.38 1.26
CA LYS A 8 -11.28 -15.62 2.07
C LYS A 8 -12.56 -15.34 1.29
N MET A 9 -12.57 -14.29 0.49
CA MET A 9 -13.76 -13.82 -0.24
C MET A 9 -13.86 -14.40 -1.64
N GLY A 10 -12.76 -14.95 -2.19
CA GLY A 10 -12.75 -15.44 -3.56
C GLY A 10 -13.03 -14.33 -4.57
N MET A 11 -12.51 -13.12 -4.35
CA MET A 11 -12.62 -12.01 -5.29
C MET A 11 -11.42 -11.07 -5.20
N SER A 12 -11.19 -10.24 -6.23
CA SER A 12 -10.17 -9.19 -6.14
C SER A 12 -10.55 -8.19 -5.05
N CYS A 13 -9.56 -7.74 -4.27
CA CYS A 13 -9.77 -6.83 -3.15
C CYS A 13 -8.78 -5.68 -3.16
N VAL A 14 -9.24 -4.51 -2.74
CA VAL A 14 -8.41 -3.33 -2.49
C VAL A 14 -8.57 -2.95 -1.03
N THR A 15 -7.47 -2.77 -0.32
CA THR A 15 -7.48 -2.35 1.09
C THR A 15 -6.52 -1.20 1.33
N GLY A 16 -7.00 -0.16 2.02
CA GLY A 16 -6.16 0.87 2.60
C GLY A 16 -5.80 0.54 4.04
N HIS A 17 -5.46 1.58 4.81
CA HIS A 17 -5.16 1.54 6.25
C HIS A 17 -3.85 0.82 6.62
N PHE A 18 -3.49 -0.27 5.94
CA PHE A 18 -2.25 -0.96 6.20
C PHE A 18 -1.04 -0.11 5.81
N HIS A 19 0.01 -0.14 6.63
CA HIS A 19 1.22 0.66 6.43
C HIS A 19 2.12 0.12 5.29
N ALA A 20 1.73 -0.99 4.67
CA ALA A 20 2.39 -1.56 3.51
C ALA A 20 1.55 -1.33 2.25
N SER A 21 2.22 -1.22 1.11
CA SER A 21 1.60 -1.01 -0.19
C SER A 21 2.11 -2.02 -1.21
N GLY A 22 1.27 -2.41 -2.15
CA GLY A 22 1.64 -3.32 -3.23
C GLY A 22 0.48 -4.15 -3.76
N VAL A 23 0.76 -4.82 -4.88
CA VAL A 23 -0.18 -5.70 -5.57
C VAL A 23 0.33 -7.14 -5.50
N LYS A 24 -0.56 -8.07 -5.14
CA LYS A 24 -0.32 -9.50 -5.26
C LYS A 24 -1.41 -10.16 -6.07
N TYR A 25 -1.00 -10.96 -7.05
CA TYR A 25 -1.94 -11.74 -7.85
C TYR A 25 -2.16 -13.12 -7.25
N LEU A 26 -3.40 -13.59 -7.33
CA LEU A 26 -3.78 -14.97 -7.09
C LEU A 26 -4.38 -15.50 -8.38
N VAL A 27 -3.69 -16.45 -9.02
CA VAL A 27 -4.04 -16.93 -10.37
C VAL A 27 -4.14 -18.45 -10.36
N ASN A 28 -5.18 -18.95 -11.03
CA ASN A 28 -5.38 -20.37 -11.30
C ASN A 28 -6.05 -20.52 -12.69
N PRO A 29 -6.23 -21.75 -13.20
CA PRO A 29 -6.84 -21.97 -14.52
C PRO A 29 -8.27 -21.42 -14.69
N LEU A 30 -9.01 -21.21 -13.60
CA LEU A 30 -10.39 -20.71 -13.66
C LEU A 30 -10.47 -19.19 -13.64
N ARG A 31 -9.55 -18.52 -12.93
CA ARG A 31 -9.58 -17.07 -12.74
C ARG A 31 -8.26 -16.46 -12.31
N ARG A 32 -8.12 -15.18 -12.63
CA ARG A 32 -7.12 -14.26 -12.10
C ARG A 32 -7.79 -13.28 -11.15
N MET A 33 -7.22 -13.13 -9.95
CA MET A 33 -7.62 -12.15 -8.95
C MET A 33 -6.39 -11.38 -8.46
N PHE A 34 -6.62 -10.22 -7.85
CA PHE A 34 -5.57 -9.44 -7.22
C PHE A 34 -5.98 -8.94 -5.84
N GLY A 35 -5.00 -8.85 -4.95
CA GLY A 35 -5.09 -8.09 -3.71
C GLY A 35 -4.18 -6.88 -3.83
N MET A 36 -4.74 -5.68 -3.70
CA MET A 36 -3.99 -4.42 -3.71
C MET A 36 -4.08 -3.75 -2.34
N ASP A 37 -2.95 -3.66 -1.65
CA ASP A 37 -2.80 -2.79 -0.50
C ASP A 37 -2.34 -1.40 -1.00
N VAL A 38 -3.09 -0.33 -0.70
CA VAL A 38 -2.77 1.03 -1.19
C VAL A 38 -1.91 1.85 -0.23
N GLY A 39 -1.48 1.27 0.89
CA GLY A 39 -0.71 1.96 1.91
C GLY A 39 -1.57 2.80 2.85
N SER A 40 -0.92 3.75 3.51
CA SER A 40 -1.51 4.64 4.51
C SER A 40 -0.96 6.06 4.34
N LEU A 41 -1.83 7.06 4.45
CA LEU A 41 -1.47 8.48 4.30
C LEU A 41 -1.16 9.13 5.65
N ILE A 42 -0.36 8.44 6.47
CA ILE A 42 0.04 8.92 7.80
C ILE A 42 1.45 9.50 7.77
N ASP A 43 1.75 10.34 8.77
CA ASP A 43 3.10 10.77 9.09
C ASP A 43 3.67 9.92 10.23
N ASP A 44 4.65 9.07 9.92
CA ASP A 44 5.33 8.22 10.91
C ASP A 44 6.06 9.03 12.01
N LYS A 45 6.30 10.34 11.81
CA LYS A 45 6.91 11.23 12.81
C LYS A 45 5.90 11.82 13.78
N ALA A 46 4.60 11.80 13.47
CA ALA A 46 3.58 12.38 14.35
C ALA A 46 3.45 11.61 15.67
N MET A 47 3.16 12.31 16.77
CA MET A 47 3.08 11.73 18.12
C MET A 47 2.05 10.58 18.22
N ALA A 48 0.97 10.64 17.43
CA ALA A 48 -0.04 9.59 17.35
C ALA A 48 0.54 8.22 16.89
N PHE A 49 1.66 8.23 16.18
CA PHE A 49 2.32 7.05 15.62
C PHE A 49 3.68 6.76 16.25
N ALA A 50 3.99 7.37 17.41
CA ALA A 50 5.27 7.20 18.10
C ALA A 50 5.61 5.74 18.45
N TYR A 51 4.60 4.87 18.58
CA TYR A 51 4.79 3.42 18.78
C TYR A 51 5.59 2.77 17.65
N GLY A 52 5.55 3.34 16.43
CA GLY A 52 6.26 2.85 15.25
C GLY A 52 7.73 3.30 15.16
N GLN A 53 8.21 4.18 16.05
CA GLN A 53 9.54 4.80 15.90
C GLN A 53 10.69 3.78 15.83
N ARG A 54 10.60 2.66 16.56
CA ARG A 54 11.62 1.59 16.59
C ARG A 54 11.40 0.51 15.53
N ILE A 55 10.31 0.57 14.77
CA ILE A 55 10.01 -0.39 13.71
C ILE A 55 10.75 0.02 12.44
N LYS A 56 11.49 -0.92 11.84
CA LYS A 56 12.26 -0.68 10.60
C LYS A 56 11.37 -0.51 9.37
N ILE A 57 10.22 -1.17 9.36
CA ILE A 57 9.22 -1.07 8.30
C ILE A 57 8.46 0.24 8.50
N ARG A 58 8.52 1.12 7.51
CA ARG A 58 7.86 2.42 7.49
C ARG A 58 6.60 2.40 6.64
N SER A 59 5.72 3.35 6.89
CA SER A 59 4.48 3.52 6.14
C SER A 59 4.77 3.94 4.71
N VAL A 60 4.11 3.30 3.74
CA VAL A 60 4.17 3.70 2.34
C VAL A 60 3.01 4.63 2.03
N LEU A 61 3.32 5.87 1.69
CA LEU A 61 2.37 6.82 1.11
C LEU A 61 2.25 6.49 -0.38
N SER A 62 1.07 6.08 -0.83
CA SER A 62 0.83 5.73 -2.23
C SER A 62 -0.63 5.87 -2.62
N VAL A 63 -0.88 5.85 -3.92
CA VAL A 63 -2.22 5.72 -4.49
C VAL A 63 -2.33 4.41 -5.27
N GLY A 64 -3.46 3.73 -5.14
CA GLY A 64 -3.82 2.59 -5.98
C GLY A 64 -4.62 3.05 -7.20
N VAL A 65 -4.25 2.57 -8.39
CA VAL A 65 -4.95 2.83 -9.65
C VAL A 65 -5.30 1.48 -10.28
N ILE A 66 -6.53 1.31 -10.74
CA ILE A 66 -6.93 0.16 -11.55
C ILE A 66 -7.28 0.68 -12.93
N LEU A 67 -6.44 0.37 -13.92
CA LEU A 67 -6.64 0.76 -15.30
C LEU A 67 -6.95 -0.50 -16.11
N ASP A 68 -8.12 -0.54 -16.74
CA ASP A 68 -8.57 -1.68 -17.56
C ASP A 68 -8.45 -3.04 -16.85
N GLY A 69 -8.77 -3.05 -15.55
CA GLY A 69 -8.69 -4.24 -14.69
C GLY A 69 -7.27 -4.62 -14.24
N VAL A 70 -6.27 -3.79 -14.54
CA VAL A 70 -4.88 -3.98 -14.10
C VAL A 70 -4.59 -3.06 -12.90
N PRO A 71 -4.42 -3.62 -11.69
CA PRO A 71 -4.02 -2.86 -10.50
C PRO A 71 -2.57 -2.38 -10.59
N GLN A 72 -2.36 -1.15 -10.16
CA GLN A 72 -1.09 -0.44 -10.07
C GLN A 72 -1.03 0.31 -8.74
N VAL A 73 0.16 0.38 -8.15
CA VAL A 73 0.42 1.18 -6.95
C VAL A 73 1.48 2.20 -7.33
N ILE A 74 1.20 3.47 -7.06
CA ILE A 74 2.10 4.59 -7.33
C ILE A 74 2.52 5.19 -5.99
N PRO A 75 3.76 4.94 -5.52
CA PRO A 75 4.29 5.59 -4.33
C PRO A 75 4.44 7.10 -4.51
N MET A 76 4.15 7.85 -3.45
CA MET A 76 4.46 9.28 -3.39
C MET A 76 5.97 9.44 -3.14
N PRO A 77 6.69 10.26 -3.92
CA PRO A 77 8.13 10.42 -3.77
C PRO A 77 8.49 11.36 -2.61
N VAL A 78 8.37 10.84 -1.38
CA VAL A 78 8.57 11.53 -0.08
C VAL A 78 9.71 10.95 0.76
N GLY A 79 10.48 10.00 0.24
CA GLY A 79 11.69 9.46 0.86
C GLY A 79 12.82 10.48 0.94
N HIS A 80 13.84 10.19 1.76
CA HIS A 80 14.94 11.11 1.97
C HIS A 80 15.67 11.43 0.65
N GLY A 81 15.72 12.72 0.30
CA GLY A 81 16.27 13.20 -0.98
C GLY A 81 15.26 13.27 -2.13
N GLU A 82 14.05 12.72 -1.99
CA GLU A 82 13.02 12.74 -3.03
C GLU A 82 12.29 14.08 -3.12
N LYS A 83 11.52 14.27 -4.19
CA LYS A 83 10.94 15.56 -4.61
C LYS A 83 10.04 16.20 -3.54
N TYR A 84 9.25 15.40 -2.83
CA TYR A 84 8.26 15.90 -1.87
C TYR A 84 8.63 15.57 -0.41
N HIS A 85 9.91 15.29 -0.12
CA HIS A 85 10.37 15.10 1.26
C HIS A 85 10.13 16.38 2.07
N ASP A 86 9.74 16.23 3.33
CA ASP A 86 9.38 17.32 4.23
C ASP A 86 10.51 18.34 4.45
N SER A 87 11.77 17.91 4.40
CA SER A 87 12.94 18.82 4.48
C SER A 87 13.07 19.83 3.34
N ARG A 88 12.19 19.81 2.33
CA ARG A 88 12.20 20.73 1.19
C ARG A 88 11.19 21.88 1.32
N PHE A 89 10.41 21.91 2.40
CA PHE A 89 9.39 22.90 2.72
C PHE A 89 9.58 23.41 4.15
#